data_AF-A0A920LF55-F1
#
_entry.id   AF-A0A920LF55-F1
#
_cell.length_a   1.000
_cell.length_b   1.000
_cell.length_c   1.000
_cell.angle_alpha   90.00
_cell.angle_beta   90.00
_cell.angle_gamma   90.00
#
_symmetry.space_group_name_H-M   'P 1'
#
loop_
_entity.id
_entity.type
_entity.pdbx_description
1 polymer ?
#
loop_
_entity_poly.entity_id
_entity_poly.type
_entity_poly.pdbx_seq_one_letter_code
_entity_poly.pdbx_strand_id
1 'polypeptide(L)'
;MIKWFQFLLIQFSGTDLGINSEMLKGIDILKENVTFWMENFEDISFTEGGGLPGTDIGFWGGNVYPTDQAMSGPNNVRMYGTWNVTNSNTGKAVSFKHYLVWNFNEDGKVHTVTEYADVGGLLSTFDQ
;
A
#
# COMPACT_ATOMS: atom_id res chain seq x y z
N MET A 1 -7.97 -10.26 0.43
CA MET A 1 -7.75 -9.50 -0.81
C MET A 1 -8.85 -8.47 -1.05
N ILE A 2 -10.12 -8.85 -1.26
CA ILE A 2 -11.27 -7.91 -1.37
C ILE A 2 -11.32 -6.95 -0.17
N LYS A 3 -11.14 -7.45 1.05
CA LYS A 3 -11.17 -6.61 2.27
C LYS A 3 -10.10 -5.51 2.35
N TRP A 4 -8.95 -5.62 1.66
CA TRP A 4 -7.84 -4.65 1.78
C TRP A 4 -8.05 -3.44 0.85
N PHE A 5 -8.37 -3.70 -0.42
CA PHE A 5 -8.80 -2.66 -1.36
C PHE A 5 -10.14 -2.05 -0.95
N GLN A 6 -11.06 -2.86 -0.40
CA GLN A 6 -12.33 -2.37 0.14
C GLN A 6 -12.12 -1.57 1.44
N PHE A 7 -11.11 -1.87 2.28
CA PHE A 7 -10.74 -1.03 3.42
C PHE A 7 -10.18 0.33 2.98
N LEU A 8 -9.30 0.37 1.97
CA LEU A 8 -8.86 1.62 1.34
C LEU A 8 -10.08 2.39 0.80
N LEU A 9 -10.92 1.76 -0.03
CA LEU A 9 -12.10 2.43 -0.59
C LEU A 9 -13.04 2.96 0.50
N ILE A 10 -13.30 2.19 1.56
CA ILE A 10 -14.19 2.58 2.68
C ILE A 10 -13.62 3.77 3.47
N GLN A 11 -12.30 3.86 3.68
CA GLN A 11 -11.68 5.01 4.34
C GLN A 11 -11.83 6.31 3.52
N PHE A 12 -11.92 6.18 2.19
CA PHE A 12 -12.03 7.31 1.26
C PHE A 12 -13.46 7.59 0.76
N SER A 13 -14.42 6.68 0.94
CA SER A 13 -15.80 6.78 0.42
C SER A 13 -16.83 7.25 1.46
N GLY A 14 -16.42 7.70 2.64
CA GLY A 14 -17.33 8.20 3.68
C GLY A 14 -18.02 9.50 3.26
N THR A 15 -19.32 9.43 2.94
CA THR A 15 -20.14 10.52 2.37
C THR A 15 -20.51 11.67 3.33
N ASP A 16 -19.83 11.84 4.46
CA ASP A 16 -20.10 12.93 5.42
C ASP A 16 -18.88 13.85 5.69
N LEU A 17 -17.87 13.82 4.83
CA LEU A 17 -16.56 14.44 5.11
C LEU A 17 -16.18 15.57 4.17
N GLY A 18 -16.94 16.69 4.14
CA GLY A 18 -16.47 17.99 3.60
C GLY A 18 -15.52 17.91 2.40
N ILE A 19 -15.84 17.06 1.40
CA ILE A 19 -14.88 16.61 0.40
C ILE A 19 -14.62 17.76 -0.56
N ASN A 20 -13.37 18.20 -0.66
CA ASN A 20 -12.95 19.23 -1.62
C ASN A 20 -12.45 18.61 -2.94
N SER A 21 -12.24 19.45 -3.96
CA SER A 21 -11.85 19.01 -5.30
C SER A 21 -10.54 18.24 -5.36
N GLU A 22 -9.59 18.52 -4.46
CA GLU A 22 -8.31 17.80 -4.40
C GLU A 22 -8.49 16.40 -3.80
N MET A 23 -9.36 16.25 -2.81
CA MET A 23 -9.73 14.94 -2.27
C MET A 23 -10.45 14.06 -3.31
N LEU A 24 -11.32 14.65 -4.15
CA LEU A 24 -11.96 13.92 -5.24
C LEU A 24 -10.94 13.38 -6.25
N LYS A 25 -9.97 14.20 -6.66
CA LYS A 25 -8.87 13.75 -7.53
C LYS A 25 -8.09 12.60 -6.90
N GLY A 26 -7.79 12.68 -5.60
CA GLY A 26 -7.12 11.59 -4.87
C GLY A 26 -7.91 10.29 -4.87
N ILE A 27 -9.23 10.36 -4.69
CA ILE A 27 -10.13 9.21 -4.75
C ILE A 27 -10.14 8.55 -6.14
N ASP A 28 -10.19 9.36 -7.20
CA ASP A 28 -10.23 8.84 -8.56
C ASP A 28 -8.90 8.19 -8.95
N ILE A 29 -7.77 8.80 -8.60
CA ILE A 29 -6.44 8.20 -8.78
C ILE A 29 -6.32 6.86 -8.05
N LEU A 30 -6.84 6.78 -6.81
CA LEU A 30 -6.85 5.52 -6.07
C LEU A 30 -7.68 4.45 -6.80
N LYS A 31 -8.89 4.79 -7.26
CA LYS A 31 -9.72 3.84 -8.03
C LYS A 31 -9.00 3.35 -9.29
N GLU A 32 -8.40 4.26 -10.06
CA GLU A 32 -7.64 3.90 -11.27
C GLU A 32 -6.51 2.90 -10.95
N ASN A 33 -5.74 3.14 -9.88
CA ASN A 33 -4.68 2.23 -9.45
C ASN A 33 -5.24 0.86 -9.02
N VAL A 34 -6.31 0.83 -8.22
CA VAL A 34 -6.94 -0.44 -7.80
C VAL A 34 -7.43 -1.22 -9.01
N THR A 35 -8.13 -0.55 -9.93
CA THR A 35 -8.65 -1.16 -11.16
C THR A 35 -7.51 -1.73 -12.00
N PHE A 36 -6.42 -1.00 -12.20
CA PHE A 36 -5.24 -1.48 -12.91
C PHE A 36 -4.74 -2.82 -12.35
N TRP A 37 -4.60 -2.93 -11.02
CA TRP A 37 -4.17 -4.17 -10.38
C TRP A 37 -5.16 -5.32 -10.59
N MET A 38 -6.46 -5.06 -10.43
CA MET A 38 -7.50 -6.08 -10.59
C MET A 38 -7.68 -6.57 -12.02
N GLU A 39 -7.43 -5.71 -13.02
CA GLU A 39 -7.59 -6.04 -14.43
C GLU A 39 -6.37 -6.75 -15.03
N ASN A 40 -5.17 -6.50 -14.50
CA ASN A 40 -3.92 -7.01 -15.08
C ASN A 40 -3.31 -8.18 -14.31
N PHE A 41 -3.71 -8.40 -13.06
CA PHE A 41 -3.08 -9.40 -12.21
C PHE A 41 -4.07 -10.29 -11.44
N GLU A 42 -3.65 -11.53 -11.25
CA GLU A 42 -4.33 -12.55 -10.46
C GLU A 42 -3.39 -13.15 -9.41
N ASP A 43 -3.93 -14.00 -8.54
CA ASP A 43 -3.20 -14.67 -7.45
C ASP A 43 -2.40 -13.73 -6.53
N ILE A 44 -2.89 -12.49 -6.41
CA ILE A 44 -2.22 -11.42 -5.65
C ILE A 44 -2.15 -11.78 -4.16
N SER A 45 -0.95 -11.95 -3.62
CA SER A 45 -0.74 -12.24 -2.20
C SER A 45 0.36 -11.38 -1.60
N PHE A 46 0.25 -11.09 -0.31
CA PHE A 46 1.24 -10.33 0.44
C PHE A 46 1.82 -11.19 1.55
N THR A 47 3.15 -11.22 1.62
CA THR A 47 3.89 -11.82 2.74
C THR A 47 4.43 -10.70 3.60
N GLU A 48 3.86 -10.54 4.80
CA GLU A 48 4.36 -9.60 5.80
C GLU A 48 5.84 -9.87 6.11
N GLY A 49 6.65 -8.82 6.19
CA GLY A 49 8.07 -8.92 6.50
C GLY A 49 8.92 -9.65 5.44
N GLY A 50 8.29 -10.19 4.38
CA GLY A 50 8.95 -10.91 3.32
C GLY A 50 10.11 -10.10 2.72
N GLY A 51 11.32 -10.65 2.81
CA GLY A 51 12.54 -10.03 2.30
C GLY A 51 13.26 -9.10 3.28
N LEU A 52 12.80 -9.00 4.54
CA LEU A 52 13.54 -8.37 5.64
C LEU A 52 14.56 -9.33 6.25
N PRO A 53 15.74 -8.83 6.65
CA PRO A 53 16.72 -9.64 7.38
C PRO A 53 16.34 -9.77 8.85
N GLY A 54 16.22 -11.00 9.34
CA GLY A 54 16.16 -11.30 10.78
C GLY A 54 14.82 -11.02 11.47
N THR A 55 13.75 -10.74 10.73
CA THR A 55 12.39 -10.57 11.28
C THR A 55 11.35 -10.80 10.19
N ASP A 56 10.21 -11.37 10.58
CA ASP A 56 9.00 -11.49 9.75
C ASP A 56 7.94 -10.44 10.13
N ILE A 57 8.26 -9.55 11.09
CA ILE A 57 7.38 -8.45 11.50
C ILE A 57 7.50 -7.33 10.47
N GLY A 58 6.43 -7.08 9.74
CA GLY A 58 6.37 -6.09 8.67
C GLY A 58 5.70 -4.78 9.08
N PHE A 59 4.95 -4.75 10.18
CA PHE A 59 4.24 -3.55 10.63
C PHE A 59 4.91 -2.90 11.83
N TRP A 60 5.31 -1.64 11.68
CA TRP A 60 6.01 -0.88 12.72
C TRP A 60 5.39 0.51 12.88
N GLY A 61 4.79 0.78 14.04
CA GLY A 61 4.35 2.11 14.42
C GLY A 61 5.38 2.82 15.28
N GLY A 62 5.41 4.15 15.20
CA GLY A 62 6.33 4.95 15.99
C GLY A 62 7.78 4.87 15.52
N ASN A 63 8.68 5.46 16.29
CA ASN A 63 10.11 5.51 16.05
C ASN A 63 10.82 5.97 17.33
N VAL A 64 11.99 5.42 17.63
CA VAL A 64 12.84 5.88 18.75
C VAL A 64 14.08 6.65 18.28
N TYR A 65 14.28 6.77 16.96
CA TYR A 65 15.46 7.38 16.36
C TYR A 65 15.17 8.19 15.08
N PRO A 66 15.66 9.43 14.92
CA PRO A 66 16.54 10.12 15.86
C PRO A 66 15.77 10.53 17.12
N THR A 67 16.47 10.60 18.25
CA THR A 67 15.84 10.74 19.58
C THR A 67 15.02 12.02 19.73
N ASP A 68 15.41 13.10 19.06
CA ASP A 68 14.70 14.37 19.00
C ASP A 68 13.39 14.31 18.19
N GLN A 69 13.21 13.26 17.38
CA GLN A 69 11.99 12.99 16.60
C GLN A 69 11.34 11.65 16.99
N ALA A 70 11.64 11.15 18.19
CA ALA A 70 11.03 9.94 18.71
C ALA A 70 9.51 10.12 18.86
N MET A 71 8.78 9.06 18.54
CA MET A 71 7.33 9.04 18.46
C MET A 71 6.84 7.67 18.93
N SER A 72 5.90 7.67 19.88
CA SER A 72 5.36 6.44 20.48
C SER A 72 3.97 6.06 19.96
N GLY A 73 3.36 6.93 19.15
CA GLY A 73 2.01 6.74 18.62
C GLY A 73 1.98 6.06 17.25
N PRO A 74 0.84 5.48 16.87
CA PRO A 74 0.65 4.83 15.57
C PRO A 74 0.48 5.82 14.41
N ASN A 75 0.68 7.12 14.62
CA ASN A 75 0.71 8.11 13.55
C ASN A 75 2.05 7.91 12.84
N ASN A 76 2.08 7.35 11.63
CA ASN A 76 3.27 6.82 10.92
C ASN A 76 3.49 5.31 11.15
N VAL A 77 2.62 4.50 10.53
CA VAL A 77 2.81 3.04 10.45
C VAL A 77 3.61 2.72 9.20
N ARG A 78 4.71 2.02 9.39
CA ARG A 78 5.51 1.42 8.32
C ARG A 78 4.99 0.03 8.02
N MET A 79 4.84 -0.29 6.75
CA MET A 79 4.52 -1.64 6.26
C MET A 79 5.64 -2.12 5.35
N TYR A 80 6.21 -3.29 5.67
CA TYR A 80 7.21 -3.98 4.88
C TYR A 80 6.69 -5.35 4.48
N GLY A 81 6.99 -5.76 3.25
CA GLY A 81 6.80 -7.15 2.84
C GLY A 81 7.07 -7.36 1.37
N THR A 82 6.62 -8.51 0.88
CA THR A 82 6.75 -8.91 -0.52
C THR A 82 5.37 -9.22 -1.08
N TRP A 83 5.04 -8.61 -2.22
CA TRP A 83 3.90 -9.00 -3.03
C TRP A 83 4.30 -10.13 -3.97
N ASN A 84 3.37 -11.04 -4.22
CA ASN A 84 3.44 -12.03 -5.29
C ASN A 84 2.21 -11.87 -6.16
N VAL A 85 2.38 -11.78 -7.47
CA VAL A 85 1.30 -11.62 -8.43
C VAL A 85 1.58 -12.42 -9.70
N THR A 86 0.52 -12.81 -10.40
CA THR A 86 0.60 -13.39 -11.74
C THR A 86 -0.04 -12.42 -12.72
N ASN A 87 0.64 -12.09 -13.82
CA ASN A 87 0.04 -11.27 -14.88
C ASN A 87 -1.03 -12.11 -15.60
N SER A 88 -2.29 -11.68 -15.55
CA SER A 88 -3.43 -12.43 -16.08
C SER A 88 -3.38 -12.61 -17.60
N ASN A 89 -2.67 -11.73 -18.30
CA ASN A 89 -2.57 -11.78 -19.76
C ASN A 89 -1.44 -12.71 -20.24
N THR A 90 -0.32 -12.75 -19.51
CA THR A 90 0.90 -13.48 -19.95
C THR A 90 1.18 -14.75 -19.14
N GLY A 91 0.51 -14.93 -17.99
CA GLY A 91 0.76 -16.01 -17.05
C GLY A 91 2.11 -15.91 -16.32
N LYS A 92 2.87 -14.82 -16.50
CA LYS A 92 4.16 -14.62 -15.84
C LYS A 92 3.94 -14.23 -14.37
N ALA A 93 4.49 -15.02 -13.46
CA ALA A 93 4.50 -14.71 -12.03
C ALA A 93 5.71 -13.86 -11.64
N VAL A 94 5.50 -12.94 -10.70
CA VAL A 94 6.56 -12.07 -10.17
C VAL A 94 6.35 -11.81 -8.69
N SER A 95 7.46 -11.69 -7.97
CA SER A 95 7.49 -11.22 -6.59
C SER A 95 8.29 -9.93 -6.50
N PHE A 96 7.79 -8.95 -5.75
CA PHE A 96 8.48 -7.68 -5.55
C PHE A 96 8.37 -7.18 -4.11
N LYS A 97 9.45 -6.55 -3.64
CA LYS A 97 9.51 -5.96 -2.29
C LYS A 97 8.75 -4.64 -2.27
N HIS A 98 8.09 -4.40 -1.15
CA HIS A 98 7.22 -3.26 -0.97
C HIS A 98 7.39 -2.63 0.42
N TYR A 99 7.47 -1.31 0.45
CA TYR A 99 7.56 -0.50 1.65
C TYR A 99 6.57 0.67 1.58
N LEU A 100 5.75 0.83 2.62
CA LEU A 100 4.83 1.95 2.73
C LEU A 100 4.92 2.64 4.08
N VAL A 101 4.60 3.93 4.06
CA VAL A 101 4.41 4.76 5.25
C VAL A 101 3.00 5.31 5.24
N TRP A 102 2.22 4.94 6.27
CA TRP A 102 0.85 5.39 6.49
C TRP A 102 0.83 6.46 7.57
N ASN A 103 0.41 7.67 7.23
CA ASN A 103 0.18 8.72 8.22
C ASN A 103 -1.32 8.86 8.49
N PHE A 104 -1.67 8.86 9.76
CA PHE A 104 -3.03 9.03 10.23
C PHE A 104 -3.22 10.43 10.81
N ASN A 105 -4.40 11.03 10.60
CA ASN A 105 -4.79 12.27 11.27
C ASN A 105 -5.31 12.01 12.69
N GLU A 106 -5.68 13.08 13.41
CA GLU A 106 -6.21 12.99 14.78
C GLU A 106 -7.51 12.17 14.88
N ASP A 107 -8.29 12.07 13.80
CA ASP A 107 -9.49 11.24 13.71
C ASP A 107 -9.19 9.74 13.45
N GLY A 108 -7.92 9.37 13.35
CA GLY A 108 -7.49 8.00 13.02
C GLY A 108 -7.72 7.60 11.56
N LYS A 109 -7.93 8.56 10.66
CA LYS A 109 -8.09 8.34 9.22
C LYS A 109 -6.76 8.46 8.50
N VAL A 110 -6.58 7.69 7.44
CA VAL A 110 -5.41 7.81 6.56
C VAL A 110 -5.40 9.21 5.93
N HIS A 111 -4.36 9.98 6.23
CA HIS A 111 -4.16 11.33 5.70
C HIS A 111 -3.21 11.32 4.51
N THR A 112 -2.11 10.57 4.60
CA THR A 112 -1.17 10.39 3.50
C THR A 112 -0.59 8.98 3.49
N VAL A 113 -0.25 8.50 2.29
CA VAL A 113 0.44 7.24 2.06
C VAL A 113 1.64 7.53 1.18
N THR A 114 2.81 7.01 1.54
CA THR A 114 4.01 7.04 0.68
C THR A 114 4.41 5.62 0.38
N GLU A 115 4.60 5.31 -0.89
CA GLU A 115 4.88 3.97 -1.40
C GLU A 115 6.25 3.91 -2.07
N TYR A 116 6.97 2.83 -1.80
CA TYR A 116 8.24 2.47 -2.43
C TYR A 116 8.18 1.00 -2.82
N ALA A 117 8.28 0.72 -4.12
CA ALA A 117 8.24 -0.63 -4.66
C ALA A 117 9.32 -0.82 -5.74
N ASP A 118 9.91 -2.02 -5.81
CA ASP A 118 10.73 -2.43 -6.96
C ASP A 118 9.83 -3.03 -8.04
N VAL A 119 9.36 -2.18 -8.95
CA VAL A 119 8.44 -2.60 -10.02
C VAL A 119 9.15 -3.05 -11.30
N GLY A 120 10.49 -3.09 -11.34
CA GLY A 120 11.22 -3.48 -12.55
C GLY A 120 10.87 -4.90 -13.01
N GLY A 121 10.80 -5.84 -12.06
CA GLY A 121 10.32 -7.20 -12.31
C GLY A 121 8.86 -7.22 -12.76
N LEU A 122 7.99 -6.41 -12.14
CA LEU A 122 6.57 -6.33 -12.50
C LEU A 122 6.38 -5.90 -13.96
N LEU A 123 7.10 -4.86 -14.39
CA LEU A 123 7.02 -4.35 -15.77
C LEU A 123 7.48 -5.38 -16.80
N SER A 124 8.44 -6.25 -16.45
CA SER A 124 8.90 -7.33 -17.34
C SER A 124 7.87 -8.45 -17.58
N THR A 125 6.77 -8.46 -16.81
CA THR A 125 5.68 -9.43 -17.00
C THR A 125 4.76 -9.09 -18.17
N PHE A 126 4.77 -7.85 -18.64
CA PHE A 126 4.05 -7.46 -19.85
C PHE A 126 4.86 -7.88 -21.08
N ASP A 127 4.17 -8.33 -22.13
CA ASP A 127 4.82 -8.57 -23.41
C ASP A 127 5.10 -7.22 -24.09
N GLN A 128 6.29 -7.09 -24.70
CA GLN A 128 6.71 -5.89 -25.44
C GLN A 128 6.05 -5.82 -26.81
#